data_AF-A0A953NCH1-F1
#
_entry.id   AF-A0A953NCH1-F1
#
_cell.length_a   1.000
_cell.length_b   1.000
_cell.length_c   1.000
_cell.angle_alpha   90.00
_cell.angle_beta   90.00
_cell.angle_gamma   90.00
#
_symmetry.space_group_name_H-M   'P 1'
#
loop_
_entity.id
_entity.type
_entity.pdbx_description
1 polymer ?
#
loop_
_entity_poly.entity_id
_entity_poly.type
_entity_poly.pdbx_seq_one_letter_code
_entity_poly.pdbx_strand_id
1 'polypeptide(L)'
;MLFTENVVGKELHDIIVAVVFPGLLEKKCLEDFSVIGTQLLIAIRAYQIETGKVPASLNELVPEYFFEVPRDPFDGKLIKYSPEKKIIYSVGKDLKDSGGSEGKNWRTMEDPSFKVEF
;
A
#
# COMPACT_ATOMS: atom_id res chain seq x y z
N MET A 1 19.99 -9.73 -38.95
CA MET A 1 19.56 -8.32 -38.99
C MET A 1 19.72 -7.75 -37.59
N LEU A 2 20.74 -6.94 -37.38
CA LEU A 2 20.93 -6.19 -36.14
C LEU A 2 20.02 -4.97 -36.21
N PHE A 3 19.00 -4.90 -35.35
CA PHE A 3 18.29 -3.64 -35.12
C PHE A 3 19.30 -2.69 -34.47
N THR A 4 19.84 -1.76 -35.25
CA THR A 4 20.59 -0.64 -34.70
C THR A 4 19.60 0.24 -33.94
N GLU A 5 19.87 0.51 -32.66
CA GLU A 5 19.05 1.41 -31.84
C GLU A 5 18.93 2.76 -32.55
N ASN A 6 17.70 3.20 -32.81
CA ASN A 6 17.46 4.54 -33.34
C ASN A 6 17.48 5.54 -32.18
N VAL A 7 18.18 6.67 -32.36
CA VAL A 7 18.32 7.72 -31.33
C VAL A 7 16.94 8.14 -30.81
N VAL A 8 15.96 8.26 -31.69
CA VAL A 8 14.57 8.58 -31.33
C VAL A 8 13.96 7.55 -30.37
N GLY A 9 14.20 6.25 -30.58
CA GLY A 9 13.69 5.19 -29.71
C GLY A 9 14.36 5.18 -28.35
N LYS A 10 15.65 5.53 -28.28
CA LYS A 10 16.38 5.66 -27.01
C LYS A 10 15.90 6.87 -26.21
N GLU A 11 15.73 8.03 -26.85
CA GLU A 11 15.17 9.21 -26.19
C GLU A 11 13.73 8.98 -25.72
N LEU A 12 12.89 8.33 -26.54
CA LEU A 12 11.54 7.95 -26.14
C LEU A 12 11.53 6.94 -24.99
N HIS A 13 12.41 5.94 -25.04
CA HIS A 13 12.56 4.96 -23.97
C HIS A 13 12.98 5.66 -22.66
N ASP A 14 13.99 6.54 -22.71
CA ASP A 14 14.46 7.29 -21.54
C ASP A 14 13.36 8.21 -20.98
N ILE A 15 12.58 8.88 -21.83
CA ILE A 15 11.44 9.70 -21.38
C ILE A 15 10.33 8.83 -20.77
N ILE A 16 9.98 7.70 -21.40
CA ILE A 16 8.93 6.80 -20.91
C ILE A 16 9.34 6.19 -19.55
N VAL A 17 10.59 5.72 -19.43
CA VAL A 17 11.12 5.11 -18.21
C VAL A 17 11.32 6.14 -17.10
N ALA A 18 11.80 7.35 -17.42
CA ALA A 18 12.10 8.35 -16.41
C ALA A 18 10.89 9.18 -15.96
N VAL A 19 9.90 9.40 -16.82
CA VAL A 19 8.81 10.38 -16.56
C VAL A 19 7.45 9.70 -16.42
N VAL A 20 7.12 8.76 -17.30
CA VAL A 20 5.77 8.18 -17.37
C VAL A 20 5.64 7.00 -16.42
N PHE A 21 6.63 6.10 -16.43
CA PHE A 21 6.61 4.88 -15.61
C PHE A 21 6.55 5.16 -14.11
N PRO A 22 7.37 6.05 -13.53
CA PRO A 22 7.38 6.25 -12.08
C PRO A 22 6.05 6.81 -11.56
N GLY A 23 5.47 7.79 -12.27
CA GLY A 23 4.18 8.37 -11.89
C GLY A 23 2.99 7.42 -12.10
N LEU A 24 3.06 6.53 -13.09
CA LEU A 24 2.04 5.50 -13.30
C LEU A 24 2.15 4.38 -12.25
N LEU A 25 3.38 3.97 -11.89
CA LEU A 25 3.63 2.98 -10.85
C LEU A 25 3.10 3.47 -9.51
N GLU A 26 3.41 4.72 -9.14
CA GLU A 26 2.94 5.32 -7.88
C GLU A 26 1.41 5.30 -7.78
N LYS A 27 0.70 5.69 -8.85
CA LYS A 27 -0.77 5.65 -8.87
C LYS A 27 -1.30 4.23 -8.72
N LYS A 28 -0.70 3.27 -9.42
CA LYS A 28 -1.11 1.87 -9.33
C LYS A 28 -0.91 1.32 -7.91
N CYS A 29 0.23 1.62 -7.29
CA CYS A 29 0.52 1.23 -5.91
C CYS A 29 -0.47 1.84 -4.92
N LEU A 30 -0.85 3.12 -5.09
CA LEU A 30 -1.87 3.78 -4.27
C LEU A 30 -3.26 3.12 -4.42
N GLU A 31 -3.64 2.77 -5.65
CA GLU A 31 -4.91 2.09 -5.91
C GLU A 31 -4.94 0.69 -5.29
N ASP A 32 -3.87 -0.08 -5.45
CA ASP A 32 -3.74 -1.42 -4.85
C ASP A 32 -3.75 -1.34 -3.32
N PHE A 33 -3.06 -0.35 -2.74
CA PHE A 33 -3.10 -0.10 -1.31
C PHE A 33 -4.52 0.23 -0.83
N SER A 34 -5.28 0.99 -1.61
CA SER A 34 -6.69 1.31 -1.29
C SER A 34 -7.56 0.06 -1.17
N VAL A 35 -7.40 -0.87 -2.10
CA VAL A 35 -8.17 -2.12 -2.12
C VAL A 35 -7.79 -2.96 -0.91
N ILE A 36 -6.49 -3.18 -0.70
CA ILE A 36 -5.97 -3.99 0.41
C ILE A 36 -6.36 -3.40 1.77
N GLY A 37 -6.18 -2.08 1.94
CA GLY A 37 -6.52 -1.38 3.17
C GLY A 37 -8.01 -1.49 3.51
N THR A 38 -8.88 -1.40 2.50
CA THR A 38 -10.32 -1.57 2.69
C THR A 38 -10.68 -3.00 3.12
N GLN A 39 -10.08 -4.01 2.50
CA GLN A 39 -10.30 -5.41 2.89
C GLN A 39 -9.87 -5.67 4.33
N LEU A 40 -8.71 -5.13 4.73
CA LEU A 40 -8.21 -5.23 6.10
C LEU A 40 -9.12 -4.53 7.10
N LEU A 41 -9.64 -3.34 6.78
CA LEU A 41 -10.60 -2.65 7.65
C LEU A 41 -11.86 -3.50 7.90
N ILE A 42 -12.38 -4.13 6.85
CA ILE A 42 -13.56 -5.00 6.95
C ILE A 42 -13.24 -6.23 7.81
N ALA A 43 -12.10 -6.89 7.58
CA ALA A 43 -11.67 -8.04 8.36
C ALA A 43 -11.46 -7.70 9.84
N ILE A 44 -10.81 -6.57 10.13
CA ILE A 44 -10.63 -6.09 11.49
C ILE A 44 -11.97 -5.80 12.17
N ARG A 45 -12.93 -5.20 11.45
CA ARG A 45 -14.27 -4.95 11.99
C ARG A 45 -14.99 -6.26 12.30
N ALA A 46 -14.90 -7.25 11.42
CA ALA A 46 -15.51 -8.55 11.65
C ALA A 46 -14.89 -9.25 12.88
N TYR A 47 -13.55 -9.27 12.98
CA TYR A 47 -12.85 -9.79 14.15
C TYR A 47 -13.28 -9.09 15.45
N GLN A 48 -13.47 -7.77 15.40
CA GLN A 48 -13.95 -6.99 16.54
C GLN A 48 -15.37 -7.38 16.96
N ILE A 49 -16.26 -7.68 16.00
CA ILE A 49 -17.64 -8.09 16.29
C ILE A 49 -17.66 -9.48 16.96
N GLU A 50 -16.81 -10.39 16.51
CA GLU A 50 -16.79 -11.77 17.02
C GLU A 50 -16.08 -11.90 18.37
N THR A 51 -14.94 -11.22 18.54
CA THR A 51 -14.09 -11.33 19.74
C THR A 51 -14.34 -10.22 20.76
N GLY A 52 -15.02 -9.15 20.36
CA GLY A 52 -15.21 -7.93 21.14
C GLY A 52 -13.96 -7.03 21.21
N LYS A 53 -12.87 -7.37 20.52
CA LYS A 53 -11.59 -6.64 20.59
C LYS A 53 -11.00 -6.42 19.20
N VAL A 54 -10.25 -5.33 19.05
CA VAL A 54 -9.47 -5.08 17.83
C VAL A 54 -8.21 -5.95 17.89
N PRO A 55 -7.76 -6.59 16.80
CA PRO A 55 -6.57 -7.42 16.79
C PRO A 55 -5.33 -6.60 17.16
N ALA A 56 -4.42 -7.20 17.91
CA ALA A 56 -3.11 -6.65 18.23
C ALA A 56 -2.14 -6.79 17.03
N SER A 57 -2.36 -7.78 16.16
CA SER A 57 -1.56 -8.00 14.96
C SER A 57 -2.42 -8.48 13.78
N LEU A 58 -1.99 -8.15 12.55
CA LEU A 58 -2.64 -8.64 11.33
C LEU A 58 -2.59 -10.17 11.19
N ASN A 59 -1.66 -10.83 11.89
CA ASN A 59 -1.59 -12.30 11.90
C ASN A 59 -2.80 -12.96 12.56
N GLU A 60 -3.52 -12.25 13.43
CA GLU A 60 -4.75 -12.80 14.05
C GLU A 60 -5.92 -12.89 13.07
N LEU A 61 -5.83 -12.19 11.93
CA LEU A 61 -6.82 -12.27 10.85
C LEU A 61 -6.60 -13.49 9.95
N VAL A 62 -5.48 -14.19 10.11
CA VAL A 62 -5.12 -15.39 9.33
C VAL A 62 -5.35 -16.64 10.19
N PRO A 63 -5.92 -17.73 9.67
CA PRO A 63 -6.38 -17.95 8.29
C PRO A 63 -7.85 -17.55 8.04
N GLU A 64 -8.55 -17.08 9.07
CA GLU A 64 -10.02 -16.97 9.06
C GLU A 64 -10.55 -15.91 8.09
N TYR A 65 -9.88 -14.76 8.02
CA TYR A 65 -10.27 -13.64 7.15
C TYR A 65 -9.38 -13.50 5.91
N PHE A 66 -8.12 -13.92 6.02
CA PHE A 66 -7.13 -13.90 4.93
C PHE A 66 -6.30 -15.18 4.92
N PHE A 67 -5.91 -15.63 3.72
CA PHE A 67 -4.97 -16.76 3.58
C PHE A 67 -3.55 -16.40 4.05
N GLU A 68 -3.10 -15.18 3.75
CA GLU A 68 -1.84 -14.61 4.21
C GLU A 68 -2.00 -13.10 4.41
N VAL A 69 -1.15 -12.49 5.23
CA VAL A 69 -1.14 -11.03 5.39
C VAL A 69 -0.71 -10.40 4.05
N PRO A 70 -1.51 -9.50 3.47
CA PRO A 70 -1.22 -8.92 2.16
C PRO A 70 0.04 -8.05 2.21
N ARG A 71 0.72 -7.98 1.07
CA ARG A 71 1.96 -7.21 0.90
C ARG A 71 1.66 -5.78 0.49
N ASP A 72 2.51 -4.86 0.93
CA ASP A 72 2.54 -3.47 0.54
C ASP A 72 2.94 -3.35 -0.94
N PRO A 73 2.11 -2.72 -1.80
CA PRO A 73 2.42 -2.52 -3.21
C PRO A 73 3.67 -1.68 -3.49
N PHE A 74 4.17 -0.90 -2.51
CA PHE A 74 5.32 -0.02 -2.71
C PHE A 74 6.66 -0.74 -2.53
N ASP A 75 6.83 -1.48 -1.43
CA ASP A 75 8.10 -2.13 -1.05
C ASP A 75 8.02 -3.66 -1.12
N GLY A 76 6.83 -4.23 -1.31
CA GLY A 76 6.62 -5.68 -1.41
C GLY A 76 6.74 -6.44 -0.09
N LYS A 77 7.02 -5.76 1.04
CA LYS A 77 6.96 -6.34 2.39
C LYS A 77 5.52 -6.43 2.88
N LEU A 78 5.29 -7.03 4.05
CA LEU A 78 3.95 -7.06 4.65
C LEU A 78 3.43 -5.65 4.94
N ILE A 79 2.13 -5.43 4.73
CA ILE A 79 1.50 -4.17 5.07
C ILE A 79 1.57 -3.89 6.57
N LYS A 80 1.64 -2.61 6.93
CA LYS A 80 1.88 -2.20 8.31
C LYS A 80 0.59 -1.84 9.01
N TYR A 81 0.54 -2.20 10.29
CA TYR A 81 -0.59 -1.94 11.16
C TYR A 81 -0.07 -1.50 12.53
N SER A 82 -0.58 -0.37 13.00
CA SER A 82 -0.30 0.14 14.35
C SER A 82 -1.59 0.10 15.16
N PRO A 83 -1.73 -0.83 16.12
CA PRO A 83 -2.90 -0.88 16.99
C PRO A 83 -2.96 0.33 17.93
N GLU A 84 -1.80 0.90 18.32
CA GLU A 84 -1.72 2.08 19.19
C GLU A 84 -2.29 3.33 18.51
N LYS A 85 -1.88 3.57 17.25
CA LYS A 85 -2.41 4.67 16.43
C LYS A 85 -3.74 4.34 15.76
N LYS A 86 -4.17 3.07 15.82
CA LYS A 86 -5.31 2.51 15.07
C LYS A 86 -5.24 2.86 13.59
N ILE A 87 -4.10 2.58 12.96
CA ILE A 87 -3.92 2.83 11.52
C ILE A 87 -3.38 1.61 10.79
N ILE A 88 -3.79 1.46 9.54
CA ILE A 88 -3.20 0.57 8.54
C ILE A 88 -2.49 1.48 7.53
N TYR A 89 -1.22 1.25 7.26
CA TYR A 89 -0.44 2.16 6.43
C TYR A 89 0.58 1.45 5.55
N SER A 90 0.97 2.14 4.49
CA SER A 90 2.04 1.78 3.56
C SER A 90 3.22 2.73 3.74
N VAL A 91 4.42 2.29 3.40
CA VAL A 91 5.63 3.14 3.40
C VAL A 91 5.62 4.19 2.27
N GLY A 92 4.68 4.10 1.33
CA GLY A 92 4.55 5.07 0.26
C GLY A 92 5.75 5.12 -0.68
N LYS A 93 5.84 6.21 -1.44
CA LYS A 93 6.73 6.31 -2.61
C LYS A 93 8.20 6.52 -2.27
N ASP A 94 8.50 7.05 -1.10
CA ASP A 94 9.88 7.33 -0.68
C ASP A 94 10.57 6.09 -0.08
N LEU A 95 9.79 5.01 0.10
CA LEU A 95 10.17 3.72 0.67
C LEU A 95 10.73 3.82 2.09
N LYS A 96 10.45 4.91 2.80
CA LYS A 96 10.89 5.13 4.17
C LYS A 96 9.70 5.01 5.09
N ASP A 97 9.87 4.23 6.15
CA ASP A 97 8.85 4.10 7.18
C ASP A 97 8.88 5.31 8.09
N SER A 98 7.90 6.20 7.95
CA SER A 98 7.68 7.33 8.85
C SER A 98 6.63 7.02 9.92
N GLY A 99 6.19 5.76 10.02
CA GLY A 99 5.24 5.29 11.01
C GLY A 99 3.79 5.67 10.71
N GLY A 100 3.47 5.89 9.43
CA GLY A 100 2.14 6.26 8.96
C GLY A 100 1.85 7.75 9.11
N SER A 101 1.25 8.34 8.08
CA SER A 101 0.87 9.74 8.05
C SER A 101 -0.56 9.97 8.51
N GLU A 102 -0.82 11.12 9.14
CA GLU A 102 -2.17 11.55 9.50
C GLU A 102 -2.63 12.72 8.65
N GLY A 103 -3.90 12.71 8.25
CA GLY A 103 -4.47 13.77 7.41
C GLY A 103 -5.80 13.36 6.78
N LYS A 104 -6.46 14.32 6.12
CA LYS A 104 -7.79 14.12 5.53
C LYS A 104 -7.76 13.39 4.19
N ASN A 105 -6.68 13.54 3.43
CA ASN A 105 -6.54 12.96 2.10
C ASN A 105 -5.38 11.96 2.09
N TRP A 106 -5.70 10.68 2.23
CA TRP A 106 -4.72 9.60 2.29
C TRP A 106 -3.89 9.47 1.00
N ARG A 107 -4.40 9.95 -0.15
CA ARG A 107 -3.68 9.90 -1.44
C ARG A 107 -2.52 10.88 -1.55
N THR A 108 -2.48 11.91 -0.71
CA THR A 108 -1.45 12.95 -0.74
C THR A 108 -0.47 12.83 0.42
N MET A 109 -0.60 11.78 1.23
CA MET A 109 0.29 11.49 2.34
C MET A 109 1.62 10.93 1.84
N GLU A 110 2.69 11.17 2.59
CA GLU A 110 3.98 10.52 2.37
C GLU A 110 3.85 9.01 2.64
N ASP A 111 3.22 8.65 3.75
CA ASP A 111 2.87 7.27 4.13
C ASP A 111 1.34 7.11 4.11
N PRO A 112 0.74 6.66 2.98
CA PRO A 112 -0.70 6.50 2.85
C PRO A 112 -1.27 5.64 3.98
N SER A 113 -2.28 6.17 4.68
CA SER A 113 -2.80 5.56 5.91
C SER A 113 -4.33 5.58 5.96
N PHE A 114 -4.91 4.49 6.46
CA PHE A 114 -6.32 4.39 6.80
C PHE A 114 -6.50 4.27 8.31
N LYS A 115 -7.41 5.07 8.87
CA LYS A 115 -7.78 4.98 10.27
C LYS A 115 -8.76 3.82 10.49
N VAL A 116 -8.49 3.07 11.54
CA VAL A 116 -9.31 1.96 12.04
C VAL A 116 -10.25 2.52 13.11
N GLU A 117 -11.28 3.23 12.67
CA GLU A 117 -12.30 3.84 13.51
C GLU A 117 -13.67 3.22 13.16
N PHE A 118 -14.38 2.67 14.15
CA PHE A 118 -15.67 1.99 13.96
C PHE A 118 -16.66 2.22 15.11
#